data_AF-A0A453TDG7-F1
#
_entry.id   AF-A0A453TDG7-F1
#
_cell.length_a   1.000
_cell.length_b   1.000
_cell.length_c   1.000
_cell.angle_alpha   90.00
_cell.angle_beta   90.00
_cell.angle_gamma   90.00
#
_symmetry.space_group_name_H-M   'P 1'
#
loop_
_entity.id
_entity.type
_entity.pdbx_description
1 polymer ?
#
loop_
_entity_poly.entity_id
_entity_poly.type
_entity_poly.pdbx_seq_one_letter_code
_entity_poly.pdbx_strand_id
1 'polypeptide(L)'
;RWNWNRRTGAEGLPRGIVQTSSDMFLRPLWDPAANRAIPKNKNDRHKALLAMAVGISQMQNVDVMARKFLNESYTVMLFHYDGNVDGWRSLEWSDKAIHIVAPNQTKWWFAKRFLHPSVVAIYDFIFLWDEDLGVENFDPRRYIDIMVSEGLEITQPALDPDLSTDIHHRITIRNKMTKVHRRVYDNRSSMNCSDDSKGPPCTGWVEGMAPVFSRAAWKCVWHLIQE
;
A
#
# COMPACT_ATOMS: atom_id res chain seq x y z
N ARG A 1 22.03 -22.76 -4.12
CA ARG A 1 21.20 -22.24 -5.24
C ARG A 1 19.89 -23.03 -5.21
N TRP A 2 18.87 -22.55 -4.50
CA TRP A 2 17.62 -23.29 -4.29
C TRP A 2 16.75 -23.17 -5.53
N ASN A 3 16.51 -24.28 -6.21
CA ASN A 3 15.69 -24.34 -7.41
C ASN A 3 14.24 -24.64 -7.01
N TRP A 4 13.39 -23.61 -6.95
CA TRP A 4 11.97 -23.75 -6.69
C TRP A 4 11.26 -24.28 -7.95
N ASN A 5 11.47 -25.56 -8.31
CA ASN A 5 10.57 -26.26 -9.21
C ASN A 5 9.33 -26.69 -8.43
N ARG A 6 8.46 -25.73 -8.13
CA ARG A 6 7.10 -26.03 -7.64
C ARG A 6 6.29 -26.45 -8.86
N ARG A 7 6.04 -27.75 -9.02
CA ARG A 7 5.08 -28.24 -10.02
C ARG A 7 3.70 -27.76 -9.61
N THR A 8 3.17 -26.73 -10.28
CA THR A 8 1.92 -26.06 -9.88
C THR A 8 0.66 -26.74 -10.40
N GLY A 9 0.74 -27.96 -10.94
CA GLY A 9 -0.39 -28.67 -11.58
C GLY A 9 -0.87 -28.03 -12.90
N ALA A 10 -0.44 -26.79 -13.18
CA ALA A 10 -0.72 -26.01 -14.37
C ALA A 10 0.10 -26.43 -15.60
N GLU A 11 1.10 -27.30 -15.44
CA GLU A 11 2.03 -27.72 -16.50
C GLU A 11 1.33 -28.47 -17.65
N GLY A 12 0.17 -29.07 -17.39
CA GLY A 12 -0.66 -29.74 -18.39
C GLY A 12 -1.65 -28.83 -19.12
N LEU A 13 -1.77 -27.55 -18.75
CA LEU A 13 -2.70 -26.62 -19.40
C LEU A 13 -2.11 -26.08 -20.72
N PRO A 14 -2.94 -25.94 -21.78
CA PRO A 14 -2.52 -25.28 -23.01
C PRO A 14 -1.82 -23.93 -22.78
N ARG A 15 -0.80 -23.65 -23.60
CA ARG A 15 -0.08 -22.38 -23.57
C ARG A 15 -1.06 -21.22 -23.75
N GLY A 16 -0.97 -20.23 -22.86
CA GLY A 16 -1.82 -19.04 -22.87
C GLY A 16 -3.05 -19.12 -21.95
N ILE A 17 -3.35 -20.26 -21.33
CA ILE A 17 -4.41 -20.36 -20.31
C ILE A 17 -3.95 -19.77 -18.98
N VAL A 18 -2.70 -20.03 -18.60
CA VAL A 18 -2.15 -19.54 -17.33
C VAL A 18 -1.37 -18.26 -17.56
N GLN A 19 -1.82 -17.18 -16.92
CA GLN A 19 -1.09 -15.92 -16.84
C GLN A 19 -0.34 -15.83 -15.52
N THR A 20 0.90 -15.37 -15.58
CA THR A 20 1.77 -15.22 -14.40
C THR A 20 1.38 -14.02 -13.54
N SER A 21 0.56 -13.10 -14.07
CA SER A 21 0.13 -11.88 -13.39
C SER A 21 -1.29 -11.47 -13.80
N SER A 22 -1.99 -10.80 -12.89
CA SER A 22 -3.27 -10.13 -13.17
C SER A 22 -3.03 -8.70 -13.62
N ASP A 23 -3.88 -8.19 -14.52
CA ASP A 23 -3.92 -6.76 -14.85
C ASP A 23 -4.98 -5.98 -14.04
N MET A 24 -5.74 -6.68 -13.18
CA MET A 24 -6.75 -6.16 -12.26
C MET A 24 -7.86 -5.30 -12.91
N PHE A 25 -7.94 -5.26 -14.24
CA PHE A 25 -8.99 -4.53 -14.92
C PHE A 25 -10.30 -5.33 -14.87
N LEU A 26 -11.38 -4.67 -14.48
CA LEU A 26 -12.72 -5.26 -14.52
C LEU A 26 -13.13 -5.42 -15.98
N ARG A 27 -13.21 -6.67 -16.45
CA ARG A 27 -13.63 -7.01 -17.81
C ARG A 27 -14.82 -7.97 -17.79
N PRO A 28 -15.88 -7.71 -18.57
CA PRO A 28 -16.95 -8.69 -18.76
C PRO A 28 -16.41 -9.95 -19.44
N LEU A 29 -16.82 -11.13 -18.96
CA LEU A 29 -16.41 -12.41 -19.56
C LEU A 29 -16.97 -12.63 -20.97
N TRP A 30 -18.04 -11.93 -21.33
CA TRP A 30 -18.75 -12.08 -22.60
C TRP A 30 -18.34 -11.06 -23.66
N ASP A 31 -17.46 -10.10 -23.35
CA ASP A 31 -17.02 -9.08 -24.30
C ASP A 31 -15.50 -9.18 -24.57
N PRO A 32 -15.11 -9.88 -25.65
CA PRO A 32 -13.70 -9.98 -26.04
C PRO A 32 -13.08 -8.63 -26.44
N ALA A 33 -13.90 -7.66 -26.87
CA ALA A 33 -13.44 -6.33 -27.30
C ALA A 33 -13.13 -5.39 -26.12
N ALA A 34 -13.71 -5.65 -24.94
CA ALA A 34 -13.34 -4.96 -23.69
C ALA A 34 -11.85 -5.12 -23.31
N ASN A 35 -11.15 -6.11 -23.89
CA ASN A 35 -9.70 -6.27 -23.73
C ASN A 35 -8.86 -5.18 -24.45
N ARG A 36 -9.46 -4.35 -25.31
CA ARG A 36 -8.71 -3.42 -26.18
C ARG A 36 -8.56 -2.01 -25.62
N ALA A 37 -9.37 -1.62 -24.64
CA ALA A 37 -9.35 -0.28 -24.08
C ALA A 37 -8.73 -0.30 -22.68
N ILE A 38 -7.40 -0.29 -22.60
CA ILE A 38 -6.74 0.12 -21.36
C ILE A 38 -6.88 1.64 -21.30
N PRO A 39 -7.60 2.21 -20.31
CA PRO A 39 -7.70 3.66 -20.17
C PRO A 39 -6.29 4.25 -20.09
N LYS A 40 -5.97 5.23 -20.96
CA LYS A 40 -4.72 5.97 -20.84
C LYS A 40 -4.71 6.67 -19.48
N ASN A 41 -3.73 6.38 -18.65
CA ASN A 41 -3.61 7.01 -17.35
C ASN A 41 -3.25 8.49 -17.56
N LYS A 42 -3.86 9.41 -16.81
CA LYS A 42 -3.43 10.82 -16.84
C LYS A 42 -1.99 10.99 -16.34
N ASN A 43 -1.51 10.01 -15.57
CA ASN A 43 -0.20 9.98 -14.97
C ASN A 43 0.48 8.63 -15.30
N ASP A 44 1.22 8.57 -16.41
CA ASP A 44 1.81 7.33 -16.94
C ASP A 44 3.13 6.93 -16.26
N ARG A 45 3.60 7.68 -15.26
CA ARG A 45 4.95 7.47 -14.71
C ARG A 45 5.05 6.25 -13.80
N HIS A 46 4.15 6.13 -12.82
CA HIS A 46 4.16 5.07 -11.82
C HIS A 46 2.74 4.60 -11.52
N LYS A 47 2.54 3.29 -11.46
CA LYS A 47 1.26 2.70 -11.04
C LYS A 47 1.30 2.45 -9.54
N ALA A 48 0.29 2.91 -8.82
CA ALA A 48 0.20 2.70 -7.38
C ALA A 48 -1.16 2.15 -6.96
N LEU A 49 -1.15 1.36 -5.88
CA LEU A 49 -2.32 0.81 -5.21
C LEU A 49 -2.37 1.35 -3.78
N LEU A 50 -3.49 1.96 -3.40
CA LEU A 50 -3.86 2.18 -2.01
C LEU A 50 -4.77 1.04 -1.55
N ALA A 51 -4.28 0.23 -0.62
CA ALA A 51 -5.04 -0.82 0.04
C ALA A 51 -5.25 -0.43 1.52
N MET A 52 -6.50 -0.40 1.97
CA MET A 52 -6.85 0.01 3.34
C MET A 52 -7.77 -1.01 4.00
N ALA A 53 -7.47 -1.37 5.25
CA ALA A 53 -8.52 -1.87 6.15
C ALA A 53 -9.51 -0.73 6.38
N VAL A 54 -10.81 -0.99 6.30
CA VAL A 54 -11.83 0.05 6.48
C VAL A 54 -13.06 -0.48 7.19
N GLY A 55 -13.65 0.42 7.98
CA GLY A 55 -15.00 0.29 8.53
C GLY A 55 -15.81 1.54 8.23
N ILE A 56 -17.13 1.37 8.17
CA ILE A 56 -18.08 2.43 7.78
C ILE A 56 -18.03 3.63 8.73
N SER A 57 -17.63 3.43 9.99
CA SER A 57 -17.47 4.51 10.97
C SER A 57 -16.40 5.53 10.57
N GLN A 58 -15.42 5.15 9.75
CA GLN A 58 -14.31 5.98 9.29
C GLN A 58 -14.49 6.45 7.84
N MET A 59 -15.69 6.31 7.27
CA MET A 59 -15.98 6.58 5.86
C MET A 59 -15.56 7.98 5.41
N GLN A 60 -15.75 9.01 6.25
CA GLN A 60 -15.35 10.39 5.89
C GLN A 60 -13.84 10.52 5.74
N ASN A 61 -13.05 9.91 6.62
CA ASN A 61 -11.59 9.99 6.53
C ASN A 61 -11.07 9.21 5.32
N VAL A 62 -11.65 8.03 5.08
CA VAL A 62 -11.33 7.23 3.89
C VAL A 62 -11.72 7.93 2.60
N ASP A 63 -12.82 8.68 2.56
CA ASP A 63 -13.21 9.50 1.39
C ASP A 63 -12.12 10.52 1.04
N VAL A 64 -11.59 11.24 2.03
CA VAL A 64 -10.50 12.20 1.85
C VAL A 64 -9.24 11.51 1.31
N MET A 65 -8.87 10.37 1.89
CA MET A 65 -7.72 9.58 1.45
C MET A 65 -7.90 9.07 0.01
N ALA A 66 -8.98 8.34 -0.26
CA ALA A 66 -9.24 7.73 -1.56
C ALA A 66 -9.27 8.78 -2.68
N ARG A 67 -9.91 9.93 -2.47
CA ARG A 67 -9.95 11.02 -3.46
C ARG A 67 -8.56 11.52 -3.84
N LYS A 68 -7.62 11.66 -2.88
CA LYS A 68 -6.24 12.07 -3.19
C LYS A 68 -5.53 11.09 -4.12
N PHE A 69 -5.71 9.78 -3.91
CA PHE A 69 -5.09 8.75 -4.75
C PHE A 69 -5.79 8.62 -6.11
N LEU A 70 -7.12 8.67 -6.13
CA LEU A 70 -7.90 8.61 -7.38
C LEU A 70 -7.63 9.80 -8.29
N ASN A 71 -7.41 11.00 -7.72
CA ASN A 71 -7.02 12.19 -8.50
C ASN A 71 -5.69 12.01 -9.23
N GLU A 72 -4.78 11.18 -8.71
CA GLU A 72 -3.53 10.78 -9.36
C GLU A 72 -3.68 9.57 -10.28
N SER A 73 -4.91 9.10 -10.52
CA SER A 73 -5.20 7.88 -11.29
C SER A 73 -4.58 6.60 -10.68
N TYR A 74 -4.46 6.55 -9.35
CA TYR A 74 -4.06 5.37 -8.61
C TYR A 74 -5.27 4.52 -8.23
N THR A 75 -5.06 3.21 -8.07
CA THR A 75 -6.12 2.28 -7.71
C THR A 75 -6.36 2.29 -6.21
N VAL A 76 -7.63 2.25 -5.81
CA VAL A 76 -8.05 2.11 -4.41
C VAL A 76 -8.67 0.74 -4.20
N MET A 77 -8.27 0.07 -3.12
CA MET A 77 -8.77 -1.22 -2.67
C MET A 77 -9.16 -1.13 -1.20
N LEU A 78 -10.41 -1.46 -0.90
CA LEU A 78 -10.97 -1.40 0.44
C LEU A 78 -11.16 -2.81 0.98
N PHE A 79 -10.59 -3.07 2.15
CA PHE A 79 -10.73 -4.29 2.92
C PHE A 79 -11.76 -4.08 4.03
N HIS A 80 -12.99 -4.47 3.76
CA HIS A 80 -14.12 -4.29 4.68
C HIS A 80 -14.07 -5.34 5.79
N TYR A 81 -13.52 -4.97 6.94
CA TYR A 81 -13.47 -5.83 8.13
C TYR A 81 -14.80 -5.82 8.89
N ASP A 82 -15.68 -4.84 8.66
CA ASP A 82 -16.98 -4.71 9.31
C ASP A 82 -18.13 -5.35 8.50
N GLY A 83 -17.84 -5.81 7.28
CA GLY A 83 -18.82 -6.42 6.38
C GLY A 83 -19.74 -5.42 5.65
N ASN A 84 -19.63 -4.12 5.91
CA ASN A 84 -20.56 -3.13 5.37
C ASN A 84 -20.06 -2.56 4.05
N VAL A 85 -20.39 -3.19 2.93
CA VAL A 85 -20.07 -2.69 1.58
C VAL A 85 -21.10 -1.68 1.09
N ASP A 86 -22.38 -1.94 1.30
CA ASP A 86 -23.46 -1.14 0.70
C ASP A 86 -23.48 0.30 1.21
N GLY A 87 -23.03 0.56 2.45
CA GLY A 87 -22.89 1.92 2.98
C GLY A 87 -21.94 2.82 2.17
N TRP A 88 -20.94 2.22 1.52
CA TRP A 88 -19.94 2.96 0.73
C TRP A 88 -20.45 3.44 -0.62
N ARG A 89 -21.57 2.88 -1.11
CA ARG A 89 -22.21 3.29 -2.38
C ARG A 89 -22.67 4.76 -2.39
N SER A 90 -22.74 5.39 -1.21
CA SER A 90 -22.98 6.83 -1.08
C SER A 90 -21.84 7.69 -1.65
N LEU A 91 -20.63 7.12 -1.76
CA LEU A 91 -19.47 7.79 -2.34
C LEU A 91 -19.39 7.50 -3.84
N GLU A 92 -19.42 8.56 -4.66
CA GLU A 92 -19.45 8.48 -6.13
C GLU A 92 -18.30 7.66 -6.76
N TRP A 93 -17.17 7.54 -6.05
CA TRP A 93 -16.00 6.81 -6.54
C TRP A 93 -15.98 5.35 -6.09
N SER A 94 -16.87 4.95 -5.17
CA SER A 94 -16.86 3.60 -4.58
C SER A 94 -16.93 2.52 -5.66
N ASP A 95 -17.77 2.69 -6.68
CA ASP A 95 -17.90 1.70 -7.77
C ASP A 95 -16.62 1.53 -8.62
N LYS A 96 -15.66 2.45 -8.49
CA LYS A 96 -14.34 2.37 -9.16
C LYS A 96 -13.29 1.71 -8.28
N ALA A 97 -13.56 1.53 -6.99
CA ALA A 97 -12.66 0.88 -6.05
C ALA A 97 -12.85 -0.65 -6.08
N ILE A 98 -11.80 -1.37 -5.67
CA ILE A 98 -11.88 -2.81 -5.46
C ILE A 98 -12.34 -3.06 -4.03
N HIS A 99 -13.48 -3.71 -3.85
CA HIS A 99 -13.97 -4.05 -2.53
C HIS A 99 -13.73 -5.53 -2.22
N ILE A 100 -13.11 -5.81 -1.08
CA ILE A 100 -12.91 -7.17 -0.56
C ILE A 100 -13.48 -7.22 0.85
N VAL A 101 -14.27 -8.24 1.14
CA VAL A 101 -15.00 -8.37 2.40
C VAL A 101 -14.57 -9.64 3.12
N ALA A 102 -14.17 -9.48 4.37
CA ALA A 102 -13.96 -10.59 5.29
C ALA A 102 -14.17 -10.07 6.73
N PRO A 103 -15.34 -10.33 7.34
CA PRO A 103 -15.64 -9.78 8.66
C PRO A 103 -14.63 -10.19 9.73
N ASN A 104 -14.34 -9.26 10.64
CA ASN A 104 -13.47 -9.44 11.81
C ASN A 104 -12.02 -9.87 11.45
N GLN A 105 -11.49 -9.41 10.31
CA GLN A 105 -10.12 -9.67 9.89
C GLN A 105 -9.24 -8.41 9.95
N THR A 106 -7.95 -8.60 10.18
CA THR A 106 -6.98 -7.50 10.28
C THR A 106 -6.45 -7.08 8.90
N LYS A 107 -5.91 -5.86 8.79
CA LYS A 107 -5.24 -5.36 7.57
C LYS A 107 -4.26 -6.36 6.97
N TRP A 108 -3.38 -6.90 7.81
CA TRP A 108 -2.37 -7.88 7.38
C TRP A 108 -2.97 -9.22 6.97
N TRP A 109 -4.12 -9.62 7.53
CA TRP A 109 -4.85 -10.81 7.10
C TRP A 109 -5.36 -10.70 5.66
N PHE A 110 -5.90 -9.53 5.29
CA PHE A 110 -6.30 -9.25 3.92
C PHE A 110 -5.09 -9.19 3.00
N ALA A 111 -4.05 -8.45 3.39
CA ALA A 111 -2.85 -8.29 2.59
C ALA A 111 -2.20 -9.63 2.24
N LYS A 112 -2.06 -10.55 3.19
CA LYS A 112 -1.49 -11.88 2.92
C LYS A 112 -2.31 -12.72 1.94
N ARG A 113 -3.63 -12.53 1.87
CA ARG A 113 -4.55 -13.33 1.01
C ARG A 113 -4.79 -12.73 -0.36
N PHE A 114 -4.94 -11.41 -0.44
CA PHE A 114 -5.44 -10.74 -1.64
C PHE A 114 -4.37 -9.93 -2.38
N LEU A 115 -3.25 -9.60 -1.72
CA LEU A 115 -2.14 -8.88 -2.34
C LEU A 115 -1.00 -9.83 -2.72
N HIS A 116 -1.30 -11.02 -3.24
CA HIS A 116 -0.27 -11.93 -3.74
C HIS A 116 0.60 -11.23 -4.82
N PRO A 117 1.94 -11.40 -4.87
CA PRO A 117 2.80 -10.64 -5.78
C PRO A 117 2.45 -10.72 -7.26
N SER A 118 1.91 -11.86 -7.72
CA SER A 118 1.39 -12.01 -9.09
C SER A 118 0.09 -11.23 -9.34
N VAL A 119 -0.75 -11.06 -8.32
CA VAL A 119 -2.03 -10.34 -8.44
C VAL A 119 -1.78 -8.84 -8.53
N VAL A 120 -0.84 -8.32 -7.73
CA VAL A 120 -0.53 -6.89 -7.66
C VAL A 120 0.66 -6.48 -8.53
N ALA A 121 1.11 -7.34 -9.45
CA ALA A 121 2.35 -7.16 -10.22
C ALA A 121 2.36 -5.90 -11.12
N ILE A 122 1.18 -5.38 -11.47
CA ILE A 122 1.04 -4.17 -12.28
C ILE A 122 1.34 -2.88 -11.51
N TYR A 123 1.32 -2.90 -10.18
CA TYR A 123 1.61 -1.74 -9.35
C TYR A 123 3.10 -1.69 -9.05
N ASP A 124 3.71 -0.53 -9.26
CA ASP A 124 5.09 -0.25 -8.88
C ASP A 124 5.19 0.03 -7.37
N PHE A 125 4.13 0.60 -6.78
CA PHE A 125 4.04 0.94 -5.35
C PHE A 125 2.72 0.47 -4.73
N ILE A 126 2.80 -0.01 -3.49
CA ILE A 126 1.65 -0.48 -2.71
C ILE A 126 1.66 0.26 -1.37
N PHE A 127 0.63 1.04 -1.13
CA PHE A 127 0.33 1.71 0.13
C PHE A 127 -0.62 0.79 0.91
N LEU A 128 -0.22 0.35 2.10
CA LEU A 128 -1.03 -0.55 2.94
C LEU A 128 -1.40 0.16 4.24
N TRP A 129 -2.45 0.96 4.20
CA TRP A 129 -2.73 1.98 5.22
C TRP A 129 -3.91 1.61 6.13
N ASP A 130 -3.93 2.18 7.33
CA ASP A 130 -5.09 2.17 8.23
C ASP A 130 -6.08 3.30 7.86
N GLU A 131 -7.35 3.16 8.26
CA GLU A 131 -8.42 4.08 7.88
C GLU A 131 -8.47 5.42 8.65
N ASP A 132 -7.66 5.60 9.69
CA ASP A 132 -7.72 6.74 10.62
C ASP A 132 -6.57 7.76 10.43
N LEU A 133 -5.81 7.64 9.34
CA LEU A 133 -4.71 8.55 9.02
C LEU A 133 -5.21 9.89 8.45
N GLY A 134 -4.73 11.01 9.02
CA GLY A 134 -4.89 12.35 8.46
C GLY A 134 -3.94 12.59 7.27
N VAL A 135 -4.46 13.10 6.16
CA VAL A 135 -3.71 13.23 4.89
C VAL A 135 -3.73 14.64 4.30
N GLU A 136 -4.12 15.66 5.07
CA GLU A 136 -4.27 17.05 4.64
C GLU A 136 -3.03 17.53 3.87
N ASN A 137 -1.87 17.29 4.48
CA ASN A 137 -0.55 17.70 3.98
C ASN A 137 0.15 16.66 3.11
N PHE A 138 -0.52 15.54 2.79
CA PHE A 138 0.06 14.44 2.02
C PHE A 138 -0.27 14.55 0.52
N ASP A 139 0.74 14.32 -0.31
CA ASP A 139 0.65 14.26 -1.77
C ASP A 139 1.26 12.92 -2.23
N PRO A 140 0.44 11.96 -2.73
CA PRO A 140 0.90 10.62 -3.06
C PRO A 140 1.88 10.59 -4.23
N ARG A 141 1.72 11.49 -5.22
CA ARG A 141 2.63 11.57 -6.37
C ARG A 141 4.01 12.06 -5.95
N ARG A 142 4.05 13.17 -5.20
CA ARG A 142 5.31 13.72 -4.67
C ARG A 142 6.01 12.71 -3.75
N TYR A 143 5.23 11.95 -2.98
CA TYR A 143 5.78 10.90 -2.12
C TYR A 143 6.47 9.80 -2.93
N ILE A 144 5.84 9.32 -4.01
CA ILE A 144 6.45 8.33 -4.92
C ILE A 144 7.71 8.90 -5.59
N ASP A 145 7.68 10.15 -6.06
CA ASP A 145 8.87 10.79 -6.65
C ASP A 145 10.05 10.82 -5.66
N ILE A 146 9.78 11.05 -4.37
CA ILE A 146 10.78 10.96 -3.30
C ILE A 146 11.32 9.54 -3.19
N MET A 147 10.45 8.51 -3.10
CA MET A 147 10.88 7.12 -3.00
C MET A 147 11.80 6.72 -4.16
N VAL A 148 11.40 7.05 -5.39
CA VAL A 148 12.15 6.73 -6.61
C VAL A 148 13.50 7.42 -6.62
N SER A 149 13.53 8.73 -6.37
CA SER A 149 14.77 9.52 -6.39
C SER A 149 15.76 9.12 -5.30
N GLU A 150 15.29 8.56 -4.19
CA GLU A 150 16.10 8.15 -3.04
C GLU A 150 16.40 6.63 -3.03
N GLY A 151 15.89 5.88 -4.01
CA GLY A 151 16.03 4.42 -4.10
C GLY A 151 15.44 3.69 -2.89
N LEU A 152 14.28 4.15 -2.38
CA LEU A 152 13.64 3.59 -1.19
C LEU A 152 12.63 2.51 -1.56
N GLU A 153 12.75 1.35 -0.93
CA GLU A 153 11.95 0.17 -1.22
C GLU A 153 10.82 -0.06 -0.19
N ILE A 154 11.04 0.33 1.07
CA ILE A 154 10.06 0.26 2.17
C ILE A 154 10.11 1.59 2.93
N THR A 155 8.98 2.27 3.04
CA THR A 155 8.89 3.60 3.64
C THR A 155 7.56 3.82 4.37
N GLN A 156 7.45 4.93 5.08
CA GLN A 156 6.18 5.51 5.54
C GLN A 156 6.25 7.04 5.39
N PRO A 157 5.12 7.75 5.26
CA PRO A 157 5.10 9.20 5.40
C PRO A 157 5.50 9.63 6.81
N ALA A 158 6.04 10.85 6.95
CA ALA A 158 6.33 11.41 8.25
C ALA A 158 5.06 11.97 8.92
N LEU A 159 4.97 11.83 10.23
CA LEU A 159 3.85 12.26 11.06
C LEU A 159 3.96 13.73 11.44
N ASP A 160 2.84 14.45 11.36
CA ASP A 160 2.81 15.84 11.74
C ASP A 160 2.75 15.97 13.28
N PRO A 161 3.77 16.56 13.94
CA PRO A 161 3.81 16.62 15.40
C PRO A 161 2.68 17.43 16.01
N ASP A 162 2.09 18.35 15.26
CA ASP A 162 1.04 19.24 15.76
C ASP A 162 -0.36 18.61 15.65
N LEU A 163 -0.52 17.62 14.77
CA LEU A 163 -1.81 16.95 14.50
C LEU A 163 -1.87 15.51 15.02
N SER A 164 -0.73 14.89 15.32
CA SER A 164 -0.67 13.49 15.77
C SER A 164 -0.68 13.43 17.29
N THR A 165 -1.68 12.75 17.86
CA THR A 165 -1.86 12.63 19.31
C THR A 165 -0.97 11.56 19.95
N ASP A 166 -0.53 10.56 19.19
CA ASP A 166 0.26 9.45 19.69
C ASP A 166 1.41 9.11 18.73
N ILE A 167 2.58 9.71 18.96
CA ILE A 167 3.79 9.42 18.19
C ILE A 167 4.71 8.53 19.02
N HIS A 168 4.83 7.27 18.63
CA HIS A 168 5.62 6.29 19.35
C HIS A 168 7.13 6.40 19.10
N HIS A 169 7.54 6.79 17.88
CA HIS A 169 8.95 6.80 17.51
C HIS A 169 9.38 8.13 16.89
N ARG A 170 10.36 8.81 17.50
CA ARG A 170 10.82 10.13 17.04
C ARG A 170 11.30 10.20 15.59
N ILE A 171 11.79 9.08 15.04
CA ILE A 171 12.23 8.99 13.64
C ILE A 171 11.07 9.23 12.65
N THR A 172 9.81 9.04 13.07
CA THR A 172 8.62 9.26 12.23
C THR A 172 8.13 10.70 12.24
N ILE A 173 8.57 11.52 13.21
CA ILE A 173 8.18 12.92 13.32
C ILE A 173 8.71 13.72 12.13
N ARG A 174 7.82 14.44 11.45
CA ARG A 174 8.13 15.31 10.31
C ARG A 174 9.20 16.35 10.66
N ASN A 175 10.34 16.25 9.98
CA ASN A 175 11.37 17.28 9.97
C ASN A 175 11.31 18.07 8.65
N LYS A 176 10.86 19.32 8.73
CA LYS A 176 10.71 20.21 7.56
C LYS A 176 12.03 20.56 6.86
N MET A 177 13.18 20.32 7.49
CA MET A 177 14.50 20.60 6.93
C MET A 177 15.06 19.45 6.07
N THR A 178 14.46 18.27 6.14
CA THR A 178 14.98 17.06 5.47
C THR A 178 13.92 16.40 4.61
N LYS A 179 14.35 15.85 3.48
CA LYS A 179 13.47 15.11 2.57
C LYS A 179 13.12 13.70 3.07
N VAL A 180 14.08 13.04 3.73
CA VAL A 180 13.96 11.66 4.25
C VAL A 180 14.61 11.57 5.62
N HIS A 181 13.96 10.90 6.56
CA HIS A 181 14.55 10.60 7.87
C HIS A 181 15.29 9.27 7.81
N ARG A 182 16.62 9.32 7.72
CA ARG A 182 17.45 8.10 7.71
C ARG A 182 17.85 7.65 9.12
N ARG A 183 17.90 8.60 10.05
CA ARG A 183 18.40 8.41 11.42
C ARG A 183 17.78 9.44 12.35
N VAL A 184 17.63 9.06 13.62
CA VAL A 184 17.45 9.98 14.74
C VAL A 184 18.63 9.89 15.71
N TYR A 185 18.96 11.00 16.36
CA TYR A 185 19.87 11.04 17.51
C TYR A 185 19.05 11.34 18.76
N ASP A 186 19.23 10.52 19.79
CA ASP A 186 18.52 10.67 21.06
C ASP A 186 19.41 10.16 22.19
N ASN A 187 19.57 10.98 23.23
CA ASN A 187 20.37 10.67 24.41
C ASN A 187 19.48 10.55 25.67
N ARG A 188 18.16 10.44 25.50
CA ARG A 188 17.22 10.21 26.62
C ARG A 188 17.42 8.83 27.22
N SER A 189 17.09 8.67 28.50
CA SER A 189 17.24 7.41 29.23
C SER A 189 16.43 6.24 28.65
N SER A 190 15.35 6.51 27.92
CA SER A 190 14.51 5.50 27.26
C SER A 190 15.05 5.01 25.91
N MET A 191 16.00 5.74 25.30
CA MET A 191 16.49 5.44 23.95
C MET A 191 17.83 6.13 23.69
N ASN A 192 18.88 5.34 23.46
CA ASN A 192 20.21 5.85 23.14
C ASN A 192 20.55 5.57 21.66
N CYS A 193 20.36 6.58 20.81
CA CYS A 193 20.68 6.54 19.40
C CYS A 193 21.97 7.33 19.12
N SER A 194 23.07 6.61 18.94
CA SER A 194 24.40 7.14 18.58
C SER A 194 24.79 6.73 17.16
N ASP A 195 25.94 7.18 16.67
CA ASP A 195 26.48 6.81 15.34
C ASP A 195 26.61 5.29 15.14
N ASP A 196 26.83 4.55 16.22
CA ASP A 196 26.96 3.09 16.22
C ASP A 196 25.61 2.38 16.12
N SER A 197 24.50 3.04 16.46
CA SER A 197 23.16 2.46 16.38
C SER A 197 22.75 2.24 14.93
N LYS A 198 22.70 0.98 14.46
CA LYS A 198 22.25 0.61 13.10
C LYS A 198 20.86 -0.04 13.06
N GLY A 199 20.25 -0.22 14.23
CA GLY A 199 18.97 -0.89 14.38
C GLY A 199 17.80 0.08 14.52
N PRO A 200 16.57 -0.42 14.31
CA PRO A 200 15.37 0.32 14.67
C PRO A 200 15.27 0.55 16.18
N PRO A 201 14.57 1.62 16.61
CA PRO A 201 14.01 2.71 15.80
C PRO A 201 15.03 3.82 15.47
N CYS A 202 16.31 3.67 15.83
CA CYS A 202 17.34 4.70 15.56
C CYS A 202 17.58 4.91 14.06
N THR A 203 17.50 3.84 13.27
CA THR A 203 17.58 3.85 11.81
C THR A 203 16.61 2.83 11.21
N GLY A 204 16.12 3.08 9.99
CA GLY A 204 15.38 2.08 9.21
C GLY A 204 14.07 1.63 9.85
N TRP A 205 13.28 2.57 10.39
CA TRP A 205 11.99 2.29 11.03
C TRP A 205 10.80 2.65 10.13
N VAL A 206 9.88 1.70 9.99
CA VAL A 206 8.60 1.87 9.31
C VAL A 206 7.51 1.31 10.22
N GLU A 207 6.54 2.14 10.60
CA GLU A 207 5.43 1.71 11.45
C GLU A 207 4.40 0.93 10.65
N GLY A 208 3.64 0.09 11.36
CA GLY A 208 2.65 -0.78 10.75
C GLY A 208 1.43 -0.06 10.20
N MET A 209 1.17 1.19 10.57
CA MET A 209 -0.06 1.90 10.22
C MET A 209 -0.09 2.44 8.79
N ALA A 210 1.03 2.99 8.30
CA ALA A 210 1.10 3.65 6.99
C ALA A 210 2.26 3.16 6.09
N PRO A 211 2.63 1.85 6.07
CA PRO A 211 3.74 1.39 5.26
C PRO A 211 3.44 1.51 3.76
N VAL A 212 4.50 1.79 3.01
CA VAL A 212 4.52 1.85 1.55
C VAL A 212 5.66 0.97 1.05
N PHE A 213 5.35 0.12 0.10
CA PHE A 213 6.28 -0.86 -0.46
C PHE A 213 6.44 -0.62 -1.95
N SER A 214 7.66 -0.73 -2.44
CA SER A 214 7.86 -1.00 -3.86
C SER A 214 7.38 -2.40 -4.21
N ARG A 215 7.17 -2.66 -5.51
CA ARG A 215 6.92 -4.01 -6.03
C ARG A 215 8.00 -5.02 -5.65
N ALA A 216 9.26 -4.60 -5.62
CA ALA A 216 10.38 -5.48 -5.29
C ALA A 216 10.38 -5.85 -3.80
N ALA A 217 10.20 -4.87 -2.92
CA ALA A 217 10.06 -5.12 -1.49
C ALA A 217 8.83 -5.96 -1.16
N TRP A 218 7.69 -5.66 -1.79
CA TRP A 218 6.45 -6.38 -1.51
C TRP A 218 6.56 -7.88 -1.81
N LYS A 219 7.33 -8.27 -2.84
CA LYS A 219 7.63 -9.69 -3.07
C LYS A 219 8.26 -10.34 -1.85
N CYS A 220 9.21 -9.69 -1.18
CA CYS A 220 9.85 -10.23 0.02
C CYS A 220 8.90 -10.16 1.23
N VAL A 221 8.28 -9.01 1.46
CA VAL A 221 7.37 -8.77 2.60
C VAL A 221 6.18 -9.72 2.57
N TRP A 222 5.59 -9.96 1.40
CA TRP A 222 4.46 -10.87 1.28
C TRP A 222 4.80 -12.29 1.73
N HIS A 223 6.02 -12.79 1.45
CA HIS A 223 6.48 -14.09 1.94
C HIS A 223 6.72 -14.09 3.46
N LEU A 224 7.24 -12.98 4.01
CA LEU A 224 7.46 -12.82 5.44
C LEU A 224 6.15 -12.91 6.23
N ILE A 225 5.06 -12.33 5.72
CA ILE A 225 3.76 -12.30 6.41
C ILE A 225 2.90 -13.57 6.17
N GLN A 226 3.46 -14.60 5.53
CA GLN A 226 2.77 -15.89 5.38
C GLN A 226 2.92 -16.79 6.62
N GLU A 227 3.95 -16.56 7.44
CA GLU A 227 4.15 -17.24 8.73
C GLU A 227 3.05 -16.85 9.74
#